data_AF-A0A8X6UWX6-F1
#
_entry.id   AF-A0A8X6UWX6-F1
#
_cell.length_a   1.000
_cell.length_b   1.000
_cell.length_c   1.000
_cell.angle_alpha   90.00
_cell.angle_beta   90.00
_cell.angle_gamma   90.00
#
_symmetry.space_group_name_H-M   'P 1'
#
loop_
_entity.id
_entity.type
_entity.pdbx_description
1 polymer ?
#
loop_
_entity_poly.entity_id
_entity_poly.type
_entity_poly.pdbx_seq_one_letter_code
_entity_poly.pdbx_strand_id
1 'polypeptide(L)'
;MNDSKTEIPLSVDQESQLSRIAFKAPVFWGNDPELWFFQVEPQFLLAGISNDSTKFHAVIAALNSNILSCVRDLVKNPPKESAYSFLKDKILQYFSQSDASRLNLLLHDLQLGDKRSSHLLSEMRNLAPSKLEDDLLQTLWLQRLPANLQQVLSVCKSPLDELTQIADKVHEVSESDLTVARIETKSNQIELDVLKAEMADLKNMVKKLTVSAYSPNRNGYRSRSLTSSRGFDKNKARSKRLCWYHFHFGDKASKCKNPCAHPLN
;
A
#
# COMPACT_ATOMS: atom_id res chain seq x y z
N MET A 1 -6.37 36.14 -83.16
CA MET A 1 -7.31 36.85 -82.27
C MET A 1 -8.36 35.82 -81.90
N ASN A 2 -7.98 34.78 -81.16
CA ASN A 2 -7.75 34.77 -79.71
C ASN A 2 -9.01 35.30 -79.03
N ASP A 3 -9.83 34.39 -78.50
CA ASP A 3 -10.02 34.40 -77.06
C ASP A 3 -10.38 33.02 -76.52
N SER A 4 -9.67 32.70 -75.45
CA SER A 4 -9.48 31.39 -74.89
C SER A 4 -10.72 30.90 -74.15
N LYS A 5 -10.99 29.62 -74.35
CA LYS A 5 -11.76 28.75 -73.46
C LYS A 5 -11.05 28.72 -72.10
N THR A 6 -11.60 29.39 -71.08
CA THR A 6 -11.11 29.28 -69.70
C THR A 6 -12.02 28.33 -68.94
N GLU A 7 -11.69 27.04 -69.01
CA GLU A 7 -12.17 26.05 -68.05
C GLU A 7 -11.56 26.39 -66.69
N ILE A 8 -12.40 26.75 -65.72
CA ILE A 8 -12.02 26.86 -64.31
C ILE A 8 -12.37 25.50 -63.68
N PRO A 9 -11.39 24.71 -63.23
CA PRO A 9 -11.68 23.55 -62.40
C PRO A 9 -12.05 24.08 -61.01
N LEU A 10 -13.31 23.91 -60.63
CA LEU A 10 -13.74 23.98 -59.23
C LEU A 10 -13.13 22.77 -58.51
N SER A 11 -11.91 22.92 -58.03
CA SER A 11 -11.35 22.03 -57.01
C SER A 11 -12.19 22.22 -55.75
N VAL A 12 -13.14 21.31 -55.58
CA VAL A 12 -13.83 21.11 -54.31
C VAL A 12 -12.79 20.56 -53.35
N ASP A 13 -12.15 21.46 -52.61
CA ASP A 13 -11.40 21.10 -51.41
C ASP A 13 -12.41 20.54 -50.41
N GLN A 14 -12.60 19.21 -50.44
CA GLN A 14 -13.14 18.46 -49.32
C GLN A 14 -12.13 18.55 -48.18
N GLU A 15 -12.08 19.70 -47.50
CA GLU A 15 -11.56 19.77 -46.14
C GLU A 15 -12.44 18.82 -45.31
N SER A 16 -11.82 17.70 -44.94
CA SER A 16 -12.35 16.74 -44.01
C SER A 16 -12.90 17.49 -42.79
N GLN A 17 -14.21 17.41 -42.59
CA GLN A 17 -14.90 17.88 -41.38
C GLN A 17 -14.46 17.00 -40.20
N LEU A 18 -13.22 17.20 -39.75
CA LEU A 18 -12.72 16.65 -38.50
C LEU A 18 -13.35 17.46 -37.39
N SER A 19 -14.37 16.88 -36.74
CA SER A 19 -14.95 17.40 -35.52
C SER A 19 -13.82 17.63 -34.49
N ARG A 20 -13.43 18.89 -34.30
CA ARG A 20 -12.37 19.23 -33.34
C ARG A 20 -12.86 18.88 -31.93
N ILE A 21 -12.10 18.03 -31.25
CA ILE A 21 -12.39 17.65 -29.87
C ILE A 21 -12.08 18.86 -28.98
N ALA A 22 -13.01 19.24 -28.10
CA ALA A 22 -12.76 20.31 -27.15
C ALA A 22 -11.59 19.90 -26.23
N PHE A 23 -10.56 20.76 -26.13
CA PHE A 23 -9.44 20.52 -25.22
C PHE A 23 -9.93 20.56 -23.77
N LYS A 24 -9.63 19.49 -23.02
CA LYS A 24 -9.91 19.41 -21.58
C LYS A 24 -8.62 19.07 -20.86
N ALA A 25 -8.07 20.06 -20.17
CA ALA A 25 -6.87 19.88 -19.37
C ALA A 25 -7.02 18.70 -18.38
N PRO A 26 -6.15 17.68 -18.45
CA PRO A 26 -6.06 16.65 -17.42
C PRO A 26 -5.46 17.24 -16.13
N VAL A 27 -5.78 16.60 -15.00
CA VAL A 27 -5.21 16.97 -13.69
C VAL A 27 -3.70 16.80 -13.73
N PHE A 28 -2.96 17.81 -13.26
CA PHE A 28 -1.50 17.78 -13.23
C PHE A 28 -0.94 16.71 -12.29
N TRP A 29 0.08 15.98 -12.74
CA TRP A 29 0.76 14.94 -11.96
C TRP A 29 2.09 15.45 -11.40
N GLY A 30 2.11 15.77 -10.11
CA GLY A 30 3.31 16.29 -9.44
C GLY A 30 4.47 15.29 -9.32
N ASN A 31 4.17 13.99 -9.31
CA ASN A 31 5.17 12.94 -9.17
C ASN A 31 5.84 12.57 -10.50
N ASP A 32 5.17 12.83 -11.63
CA ASP A 32 5.65 12.52 -12.97
C ASP A 32 5.14 13.58 -13.96
N PRO A 33 5.77 14.77 -13.98
CA PRO A 33 5.38 15.85 -14.88
C PRO A 33 5.68 15.53 -16.34
N GLU A 34 6.65 14.66 -16.61
CA GLU A 34 7.05 14.27 -17.97
C GLU A 34 5.94 13.47 -18.65
N LEU A 35 5.43 12.44 -17.97
CA LEU A 35 4.33 11.63 -18.47
C LEU A 35 3.04 12.47 -18.65
N TRP A 36 2.82 13.46 -17.79
CA TRP A 36 1.70 14.39 -17.94
C TRP A 36 1.79 15.21 -19.24
N PHE A 37 2.98 15.72 -19.60
CA PHE A 37 3.17 16.43 -20.88
C PHE A 37 2.97 15.50 -22.07
N PHE A 38 3.42 14.24 -22.00
CA PHE A 38 3.14 13.22 -23.02
C PHE A 38 1.63 12.98 -23.22
N GLN A 39 0.82 13.15 -22.18
CA GLN A 39 -0.63 13.05 -22.28
C GLN A 39 -1.30 14.31 -22.87
N VAL A 40 -0.79 15.50 -22.52
CA VAL A 40 -1.41 16.78 -22.90
C VAL A 40 -1.11 17.16 -24.36
N GLU A 41 0.11 16.90 -24.83
CA GLU A 41 0.54 17.30 -26.18
C GLU A 41 -0.30 16.71 -27.32
N PRO A 42 -0.66 15.41 -27.29
CA PRO A 42 -1.59 14.84 -28.26
C PRO A 42 -2.97 15.50 -28.24
N GLN A 43 -3.45 15.95 -27.07
CA GLN A 43 -4.75 16.63 -26.99
C GLN A 43 -4.73 18.00 -27.67
N PHE A 44 -3.59 18.70 -27.66
CA PHE A 44 -3.44 19.92 -28.45
C PHE A 44 -3.58 19.62 -29.94
N LEU A 45 -2.98 18.54 -30.43
CA LEU A 45 -3.09 18.14 -31.83
C LEU A 45 -4.54 17.79 -32.21
N LEU A 46 -5.22 16.99 -31.38
CA LEU A 46 -6.62 16.59 -31.61
C LEU A 46 -7.60 17.77 -31.54
N ALA A 47 -7.31 18.77 -30.71
CA ALA A 47 -8.12 19.99 -30.60
C ALA A 47 -7.78 21.04 -31.67
N GLY A 48 -6.75 20.80 -32.50
CA GLY A 48 -6.27 21.79 -33.48
C GLY A 48 -5.56 22.99 -32.86
N ILE A 49 -5.04 22.85 -31.63
CA ILE A 49 -4.31 23.90 -30.92
C ILE A 49 -2.84 23.87 -31.38
N SER A 50 -2.52 24.69 -32.37
CA SER A 50 -1.15 24.86 -32.87
C SER A 50 -0.41 26.05 -32.24
N ASN A 51 -1.14 27.11 -31.86
CA ASN A 51 -0.58 28.35 -31.34
C ASN A 51 0.09 28.15 -29.97
N ASP A 52 1.36 28.55 -29.85
CA ASP A 52 2.18 28.50 -28.64
C ASP A 52 1.51 29.21 -27.46
N SER A 53 0.95 30.41 -27.69
CA SER A 53 0.25 31.17 -26.65
C SER A 53 -0.95 30.42 -26.10
N THR A 54 -1.74 29.77 -26.97
CA THR A 54 -2.89 28.97 -26.56
C THR A 54 -2.45 27.74 -25.75
N LYS A 55 -1.37 27.06 -26.16
CA LYS A 55 -0.79 25.95 -25.38
C LYS A 55 -0.30 26.40 -24.01
N PHE A 56 0.42 27.53 -23.96
CA PHE A 56 0.92 28.13 -22.72
C PHE A 56 -0.22 28.43 -21.74
N HIS A 57 -1.28 29.12 -22.19
CA HIS A 57 -2.43 29.41 -21.33
C HIS A 57 -3.21 28.15 -20.93
N ALA A 58 -3.35 27.19 -21.84
CA ALA A 58 -4.00 25.91 -21.55
C ALA A 58 -3.25 25.10 -20.48
N VAL A 59 -1.92 25.08 -20.53
CA VAL A 59 -1.08 24.47 -19.48
C VAL A 59 -1.25 25.22 -18.17
N ILE A 60 -1.11 26.55 -18.15
CA ILE A 60 -1.25 27.35 -16.92
C ILE A 60 -2.58 27.08 -16.23
N ALA A 61 -3.67 26.97 -17.00
CA ALA A 61 -5.00 26.64 -16.47
C ALA A 61 -5.08 25.25 -15.83
N ALA A 62 -4.19 24.33 -16.22
CA ALA A 62 -4.12 22.96 -15.71
C ALA A 62 -3.19 22.80 -14.48
N LEU A 63 -2.30 23.76 -14.22
CA LEU A 63 -1.30 23.69 -13.16
C LEU A 63 -1.90 24.00 -11.77
N ASN A 64 -1.38 23.31 -10.76
CA ASN A 64 -1.74 23.57 -9.36
C ASN A 64 -0.97 24.79 -8.80
N SER A 65 -1.48 25.36 -7.70
CA SER A 65 -0.91 26.55 -7.04
C SER A 65 0.56 26.43 -6.66
N ASN A 66 1.00 25.24 -6.23
CA ASN A 66 2.39 24.95 -5.87
C ASN A 66 3.33 25.14 -7.07
N ILE A 67 2.94 24.64 -8.24
CA ILE A 67 3.75 24.71 -9.46
C ILE A 67 3.73 26.13 -10.02
N LEU A 68 2.55 26.76 -10.05
CA LEU A 68 2.40 28.16 -10.46
C LEU A 68 3.27 29.11 -9.62
N SER A 69 3.49 28.80 -8.34
CA SER A 69 4.38 29.57 -7.47
C SER A 69 5.85 29.46 -7.91
N CYS A 70 6.29 28.27 -8.36
CA CYS A 70 7.64 28.02 -8.86
C CYS A 70 7.89 28.66 -10.23
N VAL A 71 6.87 28.75 -11.10
CA VAL A 71 6.97 29.38 -12.44
C VAL A 71 6.35 30.79 -12.48
N ARG A 72 6.17 31.43 -11.32
CA ARG A 72 5.47 32.73 -11.18
C ARG A 72 6.06 33.82 -12.07
N ASP A 73 7.36 33.83 -12.24
CA ASP A 73 8.07 34.78 -13.10
C ASP A 73 7.71 34.60 -14.57
N LEU A 74 7.62 33.35 -15.05
CA LEU A 74 7.16 33.04 -16.41
C LEU A 74 5.68 33.38 -16.62
N VAL A 75 4.84 33.18 -15.61
CA VAL A 75 3.41 33.52 -15.69
C VAL A 75 3.20 35.04 -15.75
N LYS A 76 3.98 35.81 -14.98
CA LYS A 76 3.87 37.28 -14.95
C LYS A 76 4.53 37.95 -16.14
N ASN A 77 5.67 37.41 -16.59
CA ASN A 77 6.45 37.93 -17.69
C ASN A 77 6.72 36.81 -18.70
N PRO A 78 5.72 36.45 -19.52
CA PRO A 78 5.90 35.38 -20.51
C PRO A 78 6.95 35.77 -21.56
N PRO A 79 7.82 34.83 -21.97
CA PRO A 79 8.71 35.02 -23.12
C PRO A 79 7.90 35.40 -24.37
N LYS A 80 8.48 36.23 -25.26
CA LYS A 80 7.81 36.64 -26.50
C LYS A 80 7.74 35.54 -27.54
N GLU A 81 8.68 34.60 -27.50
CA GLU A 81 8.77 33.45 -28.38
C GLU A 81 8.91 32.19 -27.53
N SER A 82 8.29 31.10 -28.00
CA SER A 82 8.34 29.75 -27.41
C SER A 82 8.02 29.70 -25.90
N ALA A 83 7.00 30.46 -25.46
CA ALA A 83 6.60 30.53 -24.06
C ALA A 83 6.18 29.17 -23.51
N TYR A 84 5.52 28.34 -24.31
CA TYR A 84 5.16 26.98 -23.92
C TYR A 84 6.39 26.10 -23.67
N SER A 85 7.39 26.13 -24.56
CA SER A 85 8.58 25.27 -24.40
C SER A 85 9.39 25.69 -23.17
N PHE A 86 9.60 26.98 -22.96
CA PHE A 86 10.26 27.49 -21.76
C PHE A 86 9.52 27.10 -20.47
N LEU A 87 8.19 27.16 -20.49
CA LEU A 87 7.37 26.71 -19.36
C LEU A 87 7.52 25.21 -19.11
N LYS A 88 7.43 24.39 -20.17
CA LYS A 88 7.59 22.93 -20.10
C LYS A 88 8.96 22.58 -19.53
N ASP A 89 10.04 23.13 -20.09
CA ASP A 89 11.41 22.85 -19.67
C ASP A 89 11.64 23.22 -18.21
N LYS A 90 11.13 24.39 -17.78
CA LYS A 90 11.27 24.83 -16.39
C LYS A 90 10.48 23.94 -15.42
N ILE A 91 9.28 23.50 -15.79
CA ILE A 91 8.50 22.56 -14.97
C ILE A 91 9.21 21.22 -14.85
N LEU A 92 9.71 20.67 -15.97
CA LEU A 92 10.47 19.42 -15.96
C LEU A 92 11.75 19.55 -15.14
N GLN A 93 12.46 20.68 -15.23
CA GLN A 93 13.67 20.93 -14.44
C GLN A 93 13.42 20.92 -12.92
N TYR A 94 12.31 21.51 -12.46
CA TYR A 94 12.03 21.61 -11.03
C TYR A 94 11.33 20.39 -10.44
N PHE A 95 10.48 19.73 -11.22
CA PHE A 95 9.58 18.69 -10.71
C PHE A 95 9.90 17.29 -11.24
N SER A 96 10.74 17.15 -12.27
CA SER A 96 11.18 15.82 -12.69
C SER A 96 12.09 15.21 -11.63
N GLN A 97 11.98 13.89 -11.46
CA GLN A 97 12.79 13.17 -10.51
C GLN A 97 14.25 13.14 -10.98
N SER A 98 15.20 13.49 -10.11
CA SER A 98 16.62 13.46 -10.48
C SER A 98 17.06 12.04 -10.87
N ASP A 99 18.00 11.92 -11.81
CA ASP A 99 18.58 10.64 -12.23
C ASP A 99 19.13 9.85 -11.04
N ALA A 100 19.76 10.54 -10.08
CA ALA A 100 20.28 9.91 -8.87
C ALA A 100 19.16 9.33 -7.98
N SER A 101 18.05 10.04 -7.82
CA SER A 101 16.89 9.55 -7.07
C SER A 101 16.22 8.36 -7.77
N ARG A 102 16.06 8.43 -9.10
CA ARG A 102 15.53 7.33 -9.92
C ARG A 102 16.42 6.08 -9.80
N LEU A 103 17.73 6.26 -9.87
CA LEU A 103 18.72 5.19 -9.74
C LEU A 103 18.74 4.59 -8.33
N ASN A 104 18.67 5.42 -7.28
CA ASN A 104 18.59 4.91 -5.90
C ASN A 104 17.33 4.07 -5.68
N LEU A 105 16.17 4.54 -6.17
CA LEU A 105 14.93 3.78 -6.14
C LEU A 105 15.07 2.46 -6.91
N LEU A 106 15.67 2.53 -8.10
CA LEU A 106 15.96 1.37 -8.95
C LEU A 106 16.98 0.42 -8.35
N LEU A 107 17.85 0.80 -7.41
CA LEU A 107 18.84 -0.10 -6.80
C LEU A 107 18.38 -0.66 -5.45
N HIS A 108 17.72 0.14 -4.62
CA HIS A 108 17.49 -0.20 -3.22
C HIS A 108 16.02 -0.40 -2.86
N ASP A 109 15.14 0.47 -3.35
CA ASP A 109 13.78 0.57 -2.81
C ASP A 109 12.75 -0.25 -3.60
N LEU A 110 13.07 -0.62 -4.85
CA LEU A 110 12.16 -1.42 -5.67
C LEU A 110 12.25 -2.91 -5.30
N GLN A 111 11.11 -3.49 -4.91
CA GLN A 111 10.98 -4.91 -4.54
C GLN A 111 9.82 -5.55 -5.30
N LEU A 112 9.89 -6.86 -5.53
CA LEU A 112 8.80 -7.61 -6.17
C LEU A 112 7.52 -7.58 -5.31
N GLY A 113 7.63 -7.85 -4.00
CA GLY A 113 6.47 -8.01 -3.13
C GLY A 113 5.50 -9.08 -3.66
N ASP A 114 4.21 -8.75 -3.70
CA ASP A 114 3.14 -9.58 -4.31
C ASP A 114 2.88 -9.22 -5.79
N LYS A 115 3.73 -8.38 -6.40
CA LYS A 115 3.55 -7.94 -7.78
C LYS A 115 4.02 -9.01 -8.76
N ARG A 116 3.44 -9.00 -9.96
CA ARG A 116 3.95 -9.79 -11.10
C ARG A 116 5.34 -9.35 -11.51
N SER A 117 6.10 -10.31 -12.02
CA SER A 117 7.49 -10.09 -12.43
C SER A 117 7.60 -9.16 -13.65
N SER A 118 6.62 -9.20 -14.57
CA SER A 118 6.49 -8.24 -15.67
C SER A 118 6.24 -6.81 -15.20
N HIS A 119 5.42 -6.64 -14.16
CA HIS A 119 5.14 -5.32 -13.59
C HIS A 119 6.39 -4.73 -12.94
N LEU A 120 7.15 -5.56 -12.20
CA LEU A 120 8.44 -5.15 -11.65
C LEU A 120 9.40 -4.72 -12.76
N LEU A 121 9.49 -5.47 -13.86
CA LEU A 121 10.37 -5.09 -14.97
C LEU A 121 9.96 -3.75 -15.58
N SER A 122 8.66 -3.53 -15.77
CA SER A 122 8.15 -2.26 -16.31
C SER A 122 8.51 -1.09 -15.40
N GLU A 123 8.37 -1.23 -14.08
CA GLU A 123 8.80 -0.20 -13.12
C GLU A 123 10.31 0.03 -13.19
N MET A 124 11.12 -1.04 -13.31
CA MET A 124 12.57 -0.92 -13.46
C MET A 124 12.95 -0.19 -14.76
N ARG A 125 12.32 -0.50 -15.89
CA ARG A 125 12.54 0.23 -17.16
C ARG A 125 12.17 1.70 -17.05
N ASN A 126 11.05 2.01 -16.39
CA ASN A 126 10.60 3.39 -16.22
C ASN A 126 11.53 4.23 -15.35
N LEU A 127 12.31 3.60 -14.45
CA LEU A 127 13.29 4.27 -13.60
C LEU A 127 14.70 4.23 -14.18
N ALA A 128 15.00 3.27 -15.06
CA ALA A 128 16.30 3.10 -15.67
C ALA A 128 16.70 4.37 -16.43
N PRO A 129 17.92 4.90 -16.19
CA PRO A 129 18.45 5.94 -17.05
C PRO A 129 18.69 5.36 -18.45
N SER A 130 18.56 6.18 -19.49
CA SER A 130 18.72 5.78 -20.90
C SER A 130 20.08 5.15 -21.25
N LYS A 131 21.05 5.23 -20.35
CA LYS A 131 22.42 4.69 -20.49
C LYS A 131 22.59 3.29 -19.86
N LEU A 132 21.56 2.75 -19.22
CA LEU A 132 21.64 1.46 -18.53
C LEU A 132 21.40 0.34 -19.54
N GLU A 133 22.35 -0.58 -19.64
CA GLU A 133 22.30 -1.71 -20.57
C GLU A 133 21.23 -2.74 -20.14
N ASP A 134 20.53 -3.32 -21.11
CA ASP A 134 19.47 -4.30 -20.85
C ASP A 134 19.98 -5.54 -20.07
N ASP A 135 21.23 -5.94 -20.28
CA ASP A 135 21.86 -7.04 -19.52
C ASP A 135 22.01 -6.70 -18.03
N LEU A 136 22.37 -5.45 -17.71
CA LEU A 136 22.42 -4.96 -16.32
C LEU A 136 21.02 -4.86 -15.71
N LEU A 137 20.04 -4.42 -16.50
CA LEU A 137 18.64 -4.38 -16.05
C LEU A 137 18.13 -5.79 -15.74
N GLN A 138 18.44 -6.75 -16.60
CA GLN A 138 18.08 -8.15 -16.45
C GLN A 138 18.71 -8.75 -15.18
N THR A 139 20.00 -8.53 -14.94
CA THR A 139 20.67 -9.04 -13.73
C THR A 139 20.07 -8.44 -12.45
N LEU A 140 19.81 -7.13 -12.42
CA LEU A 140 19.14 -6.48 -11.28
C LEU A 140 17.71 -7.01 -11.08
N TRP A 141 16.97 -7.24 -12.17
CA TRP A 141 15.62 -7.79 -12.12
C TRP A 141 15.63 -9.22 -11.57
N LEU A 142 16.52 -10.08 -12.07
CA LEU A 142 16.67 -11.45 -11.57
C LEU A 142 17.02 -11.49 -10.07
N GLN A 143 17.92 -10.61 -9.60
CA GLN A 143 18.29 -10.52 -8.18
C GLN A 143 17.11 -10.20 -7.25
N ARG A 144 16.05 -9.57 -7.77
CA ARG A 144 14.85 -9.20 -7.01
C ARG A 144 13.77 -10.26 -6.99
N LEU A 145 13.90 -11.30 -7.81
CA LEU A 145 12.94 -12.38 -7.84
C LEU A 145 13.20 -13.39 -6.72
N PRO A 146 12.16 -14.05 -6.20
CA PRO A 146 12.27 -15.22 -5.34
C PRO A 146 13.17 -16.32 -5.93
N ALA A 147 13.84 -17.09 -5.06
CA ALA A 147 14.82 -18.10 -5.45
C ALA A 147 14.27 -19.15 -6.44
N ASN A 148 12.99 -19.53 -6.31
CA ASN A 148 12.33 -20.46 -7.22
C ASN A 148 12.24 -19.91 -8.65
N LEU A 149 11.95 -18.61 -8.82
CA LEU A 149 11.93 -17.97 -10.14
C LEU A 149 13.34 -17.83 -10.70
N GLN A 150 14.33 -17.44 -9.87
CA GLN A 150 15.73 -17.35 -10.30
C GLN A 150 16.25 -18.68 -10.84
N GLN A 151 15.94 -19.79 -10.18
CA GLN A 151 16.35 -21.13 -10.62
C GLN A 151 15.79 -21.49 -11.99
N VAL A 152 14.51 -21.28 -12.22
CA VAL A 152 13.87 -21.57 -13.52
C VAL A 152 14.44 -20.69 -14.62
N LEU A 153 14.56 -19.39 -14.35
CA LEU A 153 15.00 -18.40 -15.35
C LEU A 153 16.49 -18.51 -15.66
N SER A 154 17.32 -19.02 -14.74
CA SER A 154 18.76 -19.19 -14.96
C SER A 154 19.10 -20.14 -16.13
N VAL A 155 18.17 -21.02 -16.51
CA VAL A 155 18.33 -21.98 -17.60
C VAL A 155 17.81 -21.40 -18.93
N CYS A 156 16.97 -20.37 -18.88
CA CYS A 156 16.37 -19.75 -20.04
C CYS A 156 17.35 -18.76 -20.70
N LYS A 157 17.79 -19.05 -21.93
CA LYS A 157 18.56 -18.11 -22.76
C LYS A 157 17.63 -17.36 -23.72
N SER A 158 16.77 -16.54 -23.14
CA SER A 158 15.76 -15.76 -23.85
C SER A 158 15.94 -14.27 -23.58
N PRO A 159 15.44 -13.38 -24.47
CA PRO A 159 15.39 -11.94 -24.21
C PRO A 159 14.54 -11.64 -22.96
N LEU A 160 14.81 -10.50 -22.33
CA LEU A 160 14.20 -10.09 -21.06
C LEU A 160 12.66 -10.07 -21.07
N ASP A 161 12.05 -9.73 -22.22
CA ASP A 161 10.60 -9.73 -22.40
C ASP A 161 9.98 -11.13 -22.43
N GLU A 162 10.73 -12.15 -22.85
CA GLU A 162 10.29 -13.55 -22.79
C GLU A 162 10.50 -14.12 -21.39
N LEU A 163 11.60 -13.75 -20.71
CA LEU A 163 11.89 -14.18 -19.34
C LEU A 163 10.82 -13.71 -18.36
N THR A 164 10.30 -12.48 -18.51
CA THR A 164 9.19 -11.99 -17.71
C THR A 164 7.91 -12.78 -17.93
N GLN A 165 7.60 -13.15 -19.18
CA GLN A 165 6.43 -13.98 -19.47
C GLN A 165 6.54 -15.38 -18.86
N ILE A 166 7.74 -15.98 -18.88
CA ILE A 166 7.99 -17.27 -18.24
C ILE A 166 7.82 -17.14 -16.73
N ALA A 167 8.39 -16.10 -16.12
CA ALA A 167 8.31 -15.84 -14.69
C ALA A 167 6.86 -15.63 -14.21
N ASP A 168 6.07 -14.87 -14.96
CA ASP A 168 4.64 -14.67 -14.66
C ASP A 168 3.85 -15.99 -14.75
N LYS A 169 4.12 -16.83 -15.76
CA LYS A 169 3.49 -18.16 -15.87
C LYS A 169 3.85 -19.07 -14.70
N VAL A 170 5.11 -19.08 -14.27
CA VAL A 170 5.56 -19.88 -13.12
C VAL A 170 4.87 -19.40 -11.83
N HIS A 171 4.69 -18.09 -11.68
CA HIS A 171 3.97 -17.50 -10.55
C HIS A 171 2.50 -17.92 -10.54
N GLU A 172 1.79 -17.86 -11.67
CA GLU A 172 0.38 -18.29 -11.79
C GLU A 172 0.20 -19.79 -11.45
N VAL A 173 1.12 -20.66 -11.86
CA VAL A 173 1.07 -22.09 -11.51
C VAL A 173 1.31 -22.29 -10.01
N SER A 174 2.25 -21.55 -9.43
CA SER A 174 2.57 -21.65 -7.99
C SER A 174 1.43 -21.14 -7.09
N GLU A 175 0.68 -20.13 -7.51
CA GLU A 175 -0.53 -19.66 -6.80
C GLU A 175 -1.68 -20.68 -6.89
N SER A 176 -1.80 -21.37 -8.03
CA SER A 176 -2.80 -22.41 -8.25
C SER A 176 -2.59 -23.64 -7.34
N ASP A 177 -1.33 -23.94 -7.02
CA ASP A 177 -0.92 -25.05 -6.14
C ASP A 177 -1.12 -24.76 -4.64
N LEU A 178 -1.63 -23.59 -4.24
CA LEU A 178 -2.03 -23.33 -2.84
C LEU A 178 -3.28 -24.14 -2.41
N THR A 179 -3.86 -24.94 -3.30
CA THR A 179 -4.88 -25.96 -2.99
C THR A 179 -4.30 -27.37 -2.76
N VAL A 180 -2.97 -27.55 -2.84
CA VAL A 180 -2.35 -28.81 -2.43
C VAL A 180 -2.38 -28.88 -0.90
N ALA A 181 -3.08 -29.87 -0.36
CA ALA A 181 -3.17 -30.15 1.07
C ALA A 181 -1.78 -30.02 1.73
N ARG A 182 -1.59 -28.93 2.49
CA ARG A 182 -0.37 -28.70 3.27
C ARG A 182 -0.15 -29.93 4.14
N ILE A 183 0.87 -30.71 3.85
CA ILE A 183 1.37 -31.71 4.79
C ILE A 183 1.94 -30.88 5.94
N GLU A 184 1.16 -30.74 7.01
CA GLU A 184 1.65 -30.25 8.29
C GLU A 184 2.74 -31.22 8.74
N THR A 185 3.99 -30.92 8.37
CA THR A 185 5.13 -31.59 8.98
C THR A 185 5.05 -31.26 10.46
N LYS A 186 5.01 -32.29 11.31
CA LYS A 186 4.87 -32.15 12.77
C LYS A 186 5.83 -31.11 13.36
N SER A 187 6.97 -30.87 12.73
CA SER A 187 7.95 -29.81 13.05
C SER A 187 7.34 -28.40 13.10
N ASN A 188 6.56 -28.00 12.09
CA ASN A 188 5.99 -26.67 12.02
C ASN A 188 4.86 -26.47 13.04
N GLN A 189 4.13 -27.54 13.35
CA GLN A 189 3.10 -27.52 14.40
C GLN A 189 3.72 -27.37 15.80
N ILE A 190 4.83 -28.07 16.05
CA ILE A 190 5.59 -27.95 17.30
C ILE A 190 6.12 -26.53 17.47
N GLU A 191 6.73 -25.92 16.44
CA GLU A 191 7.20 -24.53 16.51
C GLU A 191 6.07 -23.53 16.76
N LEU A 192 4.91 -23.73 16.11
CA LEU A 192 3.75 -22.86 16.31
C LEU A 192 3.18 -22.99 17.74
N ASP A 193 3.18 -24.19 18.30
CA ASP A 193 2.70 -24.45 19.65
C ASP A 193 3.68 -23.94 20.72
N VAL A 194 4.99 -24.01 20.47
CA VAL A 194 6.04 -23.39 21.30
C VAL A 194 5.90 -21.87 21.29
N LEU A 195 5.75 -21.25 20.11
CA LEU A 195 5.56 -19.80 20.01
C LEU A 195 4.26 -19.33 20.67
N LYS A 196 3.18 -20.11 20.58
CA LYS A 196 1.93 -19.83 21.29
C LYS A 196 2.10 -19.91 22.80
N ALA A 197 2.87 -20.89 23.30
CA ALA A 197 3.18 -21.01 24.72
C ALA A 197 4.01 -19.82 25.21
N GLU A 198 5.05 -19.41 24.47
CA GLU A 198 5.86 -18.24 24.80
C GLU A 198 5.04 -16.93 24.79
N MET A 199 4.13 -16.77 23.82
CA MET A 199 3.21 -15.62 23.82
C MET A 199 2.26 -15.62 25.02
N ALA A 200 1.81 -16.79 25.47
CA ALA A 200 1.00 -16.90 26.69
C ALA A 200 1.80 -16.51 27.95
N ASP A 201 3.07 -16.92 28.03
CA ASP A 201 3.96 -16.59 29.13
C ASP A 201 4.35 -15.10 29.14
N LEU A 202 4.65 -14.51 27.98
CA LEU A 202 4.86 -13.08 27.84
C LEU A 202 3.62 -12.29 28.25
N LYS A 203 2.43 -12.73 27.83
CA LYS A 203 1.15 -12.12 28.25
C LYS A 203 0.96 -12.20 29.77
N ASN A 204 1.37 -13.29 30.40
CA ASN A 204 1.30 -13.45 31.86
C ASN A 204 2.34 -12.59 32.60
N MET A 205 3.55 -12.44 32.05
CA MET A 205 4.57 -11.53 32.60
C MET A 205 4.14 -10.07 32.51
N VAL A 206 3.58 -9.64 31.38
CA VAL A 206 3.02 -8.28 31.21
C VAL A 206 1.87 -8.03 32.19
N LYS A 207 0.99 -9.02 32.41
CA LYS A 207 -0.06 -8.94 33.44
C LYS A 207 0.51 -8.79 34.85
N LYS A 208 1.57 -9.53 35.21
CA LYS A 208 2.21 -9.41 36.52
C LYS A 208 2.86 -8.04 36.73
N LEU A 209 3.52 -7.50 35.70
CA LEU A 209 4.15 -6.17 35.75
C LEU A 209 3.10 -5.05 35.85
N THR A 210 2.00 -5.16 35.10
CA THR A 210 0.89 -4.18 35.16
C THR A 210 0.15 -4.21 36.50
N VAL A 211 0.00 -5.38 37.13
CA VAL A 211 -0.57 -5.49 38.49
C VAL A 211 0.39 -4.94 39.55
N SER A 212 1.71 -5.11 39.39
CA SER A 212 2.72 -4.54 40.31
C SER A 212 2.80 -3.00 40.23
N ALA A 213 2.51 -2.41 39.07
CA ALA A 213 2.49 -0.95 38.88
C ALA A 213 1.24 -0.28 39.48
N TYR A 214 0.23 -1.06 39.90
CA TYR A 214 -1.05 -0.57 40.43
C TYR A 214 -1.29 -0.98 41.90
N SER A 215 -0.22 -1.08 42.70
CA SER A 215 -0.36 -1.21 44.15
C SER A 215 -0.39 0.18 44.80
N PRO A 216 -1.55 0.67 45.30
CA PRO A 216 -1.61 1.97 45.96
C PRO A 216 -0.90 1.90 47.31
N ASN A 217 0.17 2.66 47.40
CA ASN A 217 0.94 3.00 48.59
C ASN A 217 0.01 3.33 49.78
N ARG A 218 -0.19 2.38 50.71
CA ARG A 218 -0.86 2.62 52.00
C ARG A 218 0.17 2.73 53.11
N ASN A 219 0.79 3.91 53.17
CA ASN A 219 1.57 4.35 54.33
C ASN A 219 0.58 4.81 55.42
N GLY A 220 0.17 3.89 56.30
CA GLY A 220 -0.76 4.14 57.40
C GLY A 220 -0.09 3.93 58.75
N TYR A 221 0.12 5.03 59.47
CA TYR A 221 0.58 5.08 60.85
C TYR A 221 -0.28 4.25 61.83
N ARG A 222 0.40 3.80 62.89
CA ARG A 222 -0.08 3.52 64.27
C ARG A 222 -0.50 2.11 64.70
N SER A 223 0.35 1.61 65.62
CA SER A 223 0.05 1.03 66.93
C SER A 223 -0.53 -0.38 67.03
N ARG A 224 0.31 -1.24 67.65
CA ARG A 224 -0.03 -2.32 68.59
C ARG A 224 -1.43 -2.20 69.18
N SER A 225 -2.25 -3.23 69.00
CA SER A 225 -3.10 -3.80 70.05
C SER A 225 -3.59 -5.19 69.66
N LEU A 226 -3.39 -6.10 70.60
CA LEU A 226 -3.97 -7.44 70.67
C LEU A 226 -5.50 -7.33 70.76
N THR A 227 -6.22 -8.17 70.02
CA THR A 227 -7.30 -9.07 70.50
C THR A 227 -8.27 -9.46 69.38
N SER A 228 -8.50 -10.78 69.29
CA SER A 228 -9.76 -11.47 69.02
C SER A 228 -10.98 -10.65 68.53
N SER A 229 -11.44 -10.92 67.29
CA SER A 229 -12.82 -11.39 67.02
C SER A 229 -13.21 -11.35 65.53
N ARG A 230 -13.68 -12.52 65.05
CA ARG A 230 -14.91 -12.77 64.27
C ARG A 230 -15.43 -11.70 63.28
N GLY A 231 -15.57 -12.08 62.00
CA GLY A 231 -16.53 -11.44 61.07
C GLY A 231 -16.13 -11.56 59.59
N PHE A 232 -16.32 -12.69 58.91
CA PHE A 232 -17.51 -13.10 58.14
C PHE A 232 -17.90 -12.20 56.95
N ASP A 233 -17.40 -12.58 55.77
CA ASP A 233 -17.85 -12.15 54.44
C ASP A 233 -19.35 -12.44 54.19
N LYS A 234 -20.03 -11.48 53.56
CA LYS A 234 -21.44 -11.53 53.16
C LYS A 234 -21.54 -11.57 51.64
N ASN A 235 -21.31 -12.74 51.04
CA ASN A 235 -21.93 -13.10 49.76
C ASN A 235 -22.51 -14.52 49.72
N LYS A 236 -22.75 -15.10 50.90
CA LYS A 236 -23.33 -16.45 51.05
C LYS A 236 -24.69 -16.42 51.75
N ALA A 237 -25.53 -15.44 51.41
CA ALA A 237 -26.85 -15.24 52.00
C ALA A 237 -27.84 -16.43 51.78
N ARG A 238 -27.48 -17.41 50.95
CA ARG A 238 -28.22 -18.69 50.80
C ARG A 238 -27.63 -19.88 51.57
N SER A 239 -26.38 -19.82 52.01
CA SER A 239 -25.67 -20.93 52.68
C SER A 239 -25.67 -20.84 54.21
N LYS A 240 -26.07 -19.70 54.79
CA LYS A 240 -26.05 -19.48 56.24
C LYS A 240 -27.28 -20.03 56.99
N ARG A 241 -28.24 -20.63 56.29
CA ARG A 241 -29.40 -21.28 56.92
C ARG A 241 -29.47 -22.79 56.70
N LEU A 242 -28.49 -23.41 56.06
CA LEU A 242 -28.42 -24.88 55.94
C LEU A 242 -27.46 -25.43 57.00
N CYS A 243 -27.83 -26.54 57.66
CA CYS A 243 -26.93 -27.22 58.57
C CYS A 243 -25.75 -27.83 57.79
N TRP A 244 -24.66 -28.18 58.49
CA TRP A 244 -23.45 -28.72 57.87
C TRP A 244 -23.74 -29.92 56.95
N TYR A 245 -24.64 -30.82 57.34
CA TYR A 245 -25.03 -31.97 56.53
C TYR A 245 -25.69 -31.56 55.21
N HIS A 246 -26.66 -30.64 55.22
CA HIS A 246 -27.31 -30.16 54.00
C HIS A 246 -26.39 -29.25 53.16
N PHE A 247 -25.40 -28.59 53.77
CA PHE A 247 -24.40 -27.83 53.01
C PHE A 247 -23.49 -28.73 52.17
N HIS A 248 -23.14 -29.91 52.68
CA HIS A 248 -22.24 -30.85 51.99
C HIS A 248 -22.96 -31.90 51.14
N PHE A 249 -24.10 -32.42 51.61
CA PHE A 249 -24.79 -33.56 51.00
C PHE A 249 -26.14 -33.19 50.35
N GLY A 250 -26.63 -31.96 50.51
CA GLY A 250 -27.92 -31.53 49.96
C GLY A 250 -29.09 -32.40 50.44
N ASP A 251 -30.07 -32.65 49.56
CA ASP A 251 -31.29 -33.45 49.83
C ASP A 251 -31.01 -34.90 50.23
N LYS A 252 -29.78 -35.40 50.05
CA LYS A 252 -29.37 -36.77 50.42
C LYS A 252 -28.87 -36.86 51.86
N ALA A 253 -28.89 -35.76 52.63
CA ALA A 253 -28.46 -35.76 54.01
C ALA A 253 -29.39 -36.61 54.89
N SER A 254 -28.85 -37.63 55.56
CA SER A 254 -29.62 -38.51 56.45
C SER A 254 -29.91 -37.90 57.83
N LYS A 255 -29.36 -36.72 58.13
CA LYS A 255 -29.53 -36.04 59.42
C LYS A 255 -29.66 -34.53 59.23
N CYS A 256 -30.65 -33.94 59.89
CA CYS A 256 -30.83 -32.50 59.98
C CYS A 256 -30.56 -32.01 61.42
N LYS A 257 -29.95 -30.82 61.57
CA LYS A 257 -29.76 -30.18 62.88
C LYS A 257 -30.28 -28.75 62.82
N ASN A 258 -31.25 -28.45 63.67
CA ASN A 258 -31.91 -27.14 63.70
C ASN A 258 -31.03 -26.06 64.35
N PRO A 259 -31.16 -24.78 63.93
CA PRO A 259 -32.08 -24.28 62.89
C PRO A 259 -31.52 -24.48 61.46
N CYS A 260 -32.25 -25.23 60.63
CA CYS A 260 -31.94 -25.46 59.22
C CYS A 260 -33.17 -25.11 58.36
N ALA A 261 -32.98 -24.34 57.30
CA ALA A 261 -34.02 -23.90 56.37
C ALA A 261 -34.21 -24.86 55.18
N HIS A 262 -33.71 -26.08 55.29
CA HIS A 262 -34.01 -27.14 54.32
C HIS A 262 -35.39 -27.72 54.62
N PRO A 263 -36.32 -27.80 53.65
CA PRO A 263 -37.62 -28.42 53.86
C PRO A 263 -37.39 -29.89 54.26
N LEU A 264 -38.01 -30.31 55.37
CA LEU A 264 -38.10 -31.71 55.77
C LEU A 264 -39.37 -32.26 55.12
N ASN A 265 -39.22 -33.20 54.19
CA ASN A 265 -40.32 -34.08 53.76
C ASN A 265 -40.29 -35.35 54.61
#